data_AF-A0A662R0M7-F1
#
_entry.id   AF-A0A662R0M7-F1
#
_cell.length_a   1.000
_cell.length_b   1.000
_cell.length_c   1.000
_cell.angle_alpha   90.00
_cell.angle_beta   90.00
_cell.angle_gamma   90.00
#
_symmetry.space_group_name_H-M   'P 1'
#
loop_
_entity.id
_entity.type
_entity.pdbx_description
1 polymer ?
#
loop_
_entity_poly.entity_id
_entity_poly.type
_entity_poly.pdbx_seq_one_letter_code
_entity_poly.pdbx_strand_id
1 'polypeptide(L)' 'MESTIAVELLINKEALVVVDGQYAKSIRMGERLVVTKYDVPARFVKIGENAFYEKVKRLR' A
#
# COMPACT_ATOMS: atom_id res chain seq x y z
N MET A 1 10.57 14.87 8.21
CA MET A 1 9.10 15.07 8.24
C MET A 1 8.48 13.78 7.76
N GLU A 2 7.55 13.22 8.52
CA GLU A 2 6.77 12.06 8.07
C GLU A 2 5.69 12.54 7.11
N SER A 3 5.60 11.89 5.94
CA SER A 3 4.56 12.18 4.96
C SER A 3 3.30 11.40 5.32
N THR A 4 2.14 12.07 5.23
CA THR A 4 0.82 11.46 5.44
C THR A 4 0.01 11.59 4.16
N ILE A 5 -0.60 10.50 3.72
CA ILE A 5 -1.55 10.49 2.61
C ILE A 5 -2.95 10.36 3.20
N ALA A 6 -3.87 11.22 2.78
CA ALA A 6 -5.27 11.16 3.18
C ALA A 6 -6.17 11.07 1.95
N VAL A 7 -7.17 10.19 2.00
CA VAL A 7 -8.17 10.02 0.95
C VAL A 7 -9.56 10.07 1.59
N GLU A 8 -10.46 10.85 0.97
CA GLU A 8 -11.84 11.00 1.42
C GLU A 8 -12.80 10.62 0.30
N LEU A 9 -13.84 9.86 0.63
CA LEU A 9 -14.89 9.52 -0.31
C LEU A 9 -16.00 10.58 -0.27
N LEU A 10 -16.00 11.46 -1.26
CA LEU A 10 -16.90 12.62 -1.33
C LEU A 10 -18.30 12.31 -1.87
N ILE A 11 -18.50 11.13 -2.46
CA ILE A 11 -19.77 10.75 -3.09
C ILE A 11 -20.33 9.48 -2.46
N ASN A 12 -21.66 9.36 -2.46
CA ASN A 12 -22.34 8.18 -1.96
C ASN A 12 -22.28 7.01 -2.97
N LYS A 13 -21.10 6.42 -3.10
CA LYS A 13 -20.84 5.19 -3.84
C LYS A 13 -20.11 4.21 -2.94
N GLU A 14 -20.14 2.94 -3.32
CA GLU A 14 -19.31 1.93 -2.66
C GLU A 14 -17.86 2.06 -3.10
N ALA A 15 -16.94 2.10 -2.14
CA ALA A 15 -15.51 2.03 -2.38
C ALA A 15 -14.89 0.94 -1.50
N LEU A 16 -13.78 0.39 -1.96
CA LEU A 16 -13.04 -0.66 -1.26
C LEU A 16 -11.58 -0.25 -1.14
N VAL A 17 -11.02 -0.34 0.07
CA VAL A 17 -9.57 -0.37 0.24
C VAL A 17 -9.11 -1.81 0.28
N VAL A 18 -8.04 -2.09 -0.46
CA VAL A 18 -7.42 -3.41 -0.52
C VAL A 18 -5.94 -3.28 -0.14
N VAL A 19 -5.49 -4.07 0.83
CA VAL A 19 -4.11 -4.12 1.32
C VAL A 19 -3.47 -5.43 0.86
N ASP A 20 -2.40 -5.32 0.06
CA ASP A 20 -1.63 -6.43 -0.52
C ASP A 20 -2.47 -7.54 -1.20
N GLY A 21 -3.68 -7.20 -1.65
CA GLY A 21 -4.62 -8.16 -2.27
C GLY A 21 -5.26 -9.17 -1.30
N GLN A 22 -4.96 -9.09 0.00
CA GLN A 22 -5.38 -10.08 0.99
C GLN A 22 -6.43 -9.56 1.98
N TYR A 23 -6.37 -8.26 2.30
CA TYR A 23 -7.30 -7.65 3.24
C TYR A 23 -8.11 -6.59 2.52
N ALA A 24 -9.43 -6.61 2.71
CA ALA A 24 -10.33 -5.66 2.11
C ALA A 24 -11.26 -5.05 3.14
N LYS A 25 -11.53 -3.75 3.02
CA LYS A 25 -12.51 -3.04 3.85
C LYS A 25 -13.30 -2.07 3.00
N SER A 26 -14.62 -2.05 3.18
CA SER A 26 -15.49 -1.05 2.54
C SER A 26 -15.25 0.33 3.14
N ILE A 27 -15.25 1.36 2.30
CA ILE A 27 -15.21 2.77 2.70
C ILE A 27 -16.55 3.39 2.30
N ARG A 28 -17.13 4.16 3.22
CA ARG A 28 -18.40 4.88 3.04
C ARG A 28 -18.15 6.37 2.84
N MET A 29 -19.16 7.06 2.30
CA MET A 29 -19.12 8.52 2.14
C MET A 29 -18.84 9.20 3.47
N GLY A 30 -17.93 10.17 3.47
CA GLY A 30 -17.52 10.92 4.67
C GLY A 30 -16.51 10.18 5.55
N GLU A 31 -16.15 8.92 5.25
CA GLU A 31 -15.02 8.26 5.89
C GLU A 31 -13.70 8.73 5.26
N ARG A 32 -12.65 8.80 6.09
CA ARG A 32 -11.31 9.23 5.71
C ARG A 32 -10.32 8.08 5.89
N LEU A 33 -9.69 7.68 4.79
CA LEU A 33 -8.53 6.79 4.81
C LEU A 33 -7.26 7.60 5.06
N VAL A 34 -6.42 7.13 5.98
CA VAL A 34 -5.12 7.74 6.27
C VAL A 34 -4.04 6.67 6.11
N VAL A 35 -3.02 6.97 5.32
CA VAL A 35 -1.84 6.11 5.12
C VAL A 35 -0.63 6.85 5.65
N THR A 36 0.05 6.22 6.61
CA THR A 36 1.31 6.69 7.20
C THR A 36 2.37 5.60 7.04
N LYS A 37 3.63 6.00 7.19
CA LYS A 37 4.72 5.04 7.35
C LYS A 37 4.49 4.26 8.65
N TYR A 38 4.60 2.93 8.57
CA TYR A 38 4.57 2.08 9.76
C TYR A 38 5.98 1.96 10.35
N ASP A 39 6.08 1.94 11.69
CA ASP A 39 7.36 1.96 12.41
C ASP A 39 8.15 0.66 12.28
N VAL A 40 7.44 -0.46 12.09
CA VAL A 40 8.06 -1.79 11.98
C VAL A 40 8.14 -2.18 10.51
N PRO A 41 9.32 -2.09 9.87
CA PRO A 41 9.46 -2.48 8.48
C PRO A 41 9.28 -4.00 8.32
N ALA A 42 8.72 -4.42 7.18
CA ALA A 42 8.73 -5.81 6.79
C ALA A 42 10.17 -6.32 6.67
N ARG A 43 10.40 -7.56 7.10
CA ARG A 43 11.73 -8.18 7.07
C ARG A 43 11.95 -8.82 5.70
N PHE A 44 12.97 -8.34 4.99
CA PHE A 44 13.40 -8.91 3.71
C PHE A 44 14.78 -9.53 3.85
N VAL A 45 14.98 -10.72 3.26
CA VAL A 45 16.29 -11.34 3.17
C VAL A 45 17.00 -10.84 1.90
N LYS A 46 18.20 -10.28 2.06
CA LYS A 46 19.03 -9.85 0.92
C LYS A 46 19.66 -11.10 0.28
N ILE A 47 19.24 -11.41 -0.94
CA ILE A 47 19.72 -12.59 -1.70
C ILE A 47 20.90 -12.26 -2.64
N GLY A 48 21.31 -10.99 -2.73
CA GLY A 48 22.42 -10.52 -3.58
C GLY A 48 22.37 -9.01 -3.79
N GLU A 49 23.44 -8.41 -4.30
CA GLU A 49 23.54 -6.95 -4.51
C GLU A 49 22.63 -6.45 -5.65
N ASN A 50 22.51 -7.22 -6.73
CA ASN A 50 21.71 -6.86 -7.92
C ASN A 50 20.38 -7.63 -8.04
N ALA A 51 19.93 -8.26 -6.96
CA ALA A 51 18.78 -9.18 -6.98
C ALA A 51 17.49 -8.56 -7.53
N PHE A 52 17.26 -7.26 -7.27
CA PHE A 52 16.11 -6.55 -7.80
C PHE A 52 16.14 -6.44 -9.33
N TYR A 53 17.22 -5.89 -9.89
CA TYR A 53 17.34 -5.68 -11.34
C TYR A 53 17.33 -7.00 -12.12
N GLU A 54 18.00 -8.03 -11.60
CA GLU A 54 17.98 -9.35 -12.21
C GLU A 54 16.59 -9.98 -12.19
N LYS A 55 15.82 -9.79 -11.12
CA LYS A 55 14.41 -10.23 -11.07
C LYS A 55 13.54 -9.49 -12.08
N VAL A 56 13.71 -8.17 -12.22
CA VAL A 56 12.94 -7.37 -13.19
C VAL A 56 13.25 -7.76 -14.63
N LYS A 57 14.53 -7.97 -14.98
CA LYS A 57 14.93 -8.40 -16.33
C LYS A 57 14.32 -9.74 -16.73
N ARG A 58 14.24 -10.71 -15.81
CA ARG A 58 13.65 -12.03 -16.05
C ARG A 58 12.12 -12.02 -16.25
N LEU A 59 11.46 -10.93 -15.87
CA LEU A 59 10.00 -10.77 -16.02
C LEU A 59 9.61 -10.05 -17.32
N ARG A 60 10.59 -9.65 -18.14
CA ARG A 60 10.42 -9.17 -19.51
C ARG A 60 10.84 -10.25 -20.49
#